data_AF-I4WQF8-F1
#
_entry.id   AF-I4WQF8-F1
#
_cell.length_a   1.000
_cell.length_b   1.000
_cell.length_c   1.000
_cell.angle_alpha   90.00
_cell.angle_beta   90.00
_cell.angle_gamma   90.00
#
_symmetry.space_group_name_H-M   'P 1'
#
loop_
_entity.id
_entity.type
_entity.pdbx_description
1 polymer ?
#
loop_
_entity_poly.entity_id
_entity_poly.type
_entity_poly.pdbx_seq_one_letter_code
_entity_poly.pdbx_strand_id
1 'polypeptide(L)'
;MLKLFTAHEVEAMRRDARKRARMSGMALAKAFDQIAAEYGYRNWSLLQKNGCLPSDRPQPWFFRRSPEEIAQSMRVVPDPHSRAERRTQSQIARDSVQALDAKFASAANAVDFAIAYVEGILGQPRFQLSTKSVAYWEMRHWLPYGAIGVNGTTHILVNRGYKPQGSTSESYVEYEEFPQLWLPLKVDSWQLFAHPTASQPFLFNDGCPPWGSRKNAGAYLERLKELRKQL
;
A
#
# COMPACT_ATOMS: atom_id res chain seq x y z
N MET A 1 -7.43 -3.86 37.33
CA MET A 1 -8.01 -4.29 36.04
C MET A 1 -7.07 -3.78 34.96
N LEU A 2 -6.36 -4.67 34.25
CA LEU A 2 -5.43 -4.27 33.19
C LEU A 2 -6.23 -3.69 32.02
N LYS A 3 -5.96 -2.43 31.66
CA LYS A 3 -6.61 -1.77 30.53
C LYS A 3 -5.93 -2.28 29.25
N LEU A 4 -6.71 -2.86 28.34
CA LEU A 4 -6.22 -3.30 27.03
C LEU A 4 -6.33 -2.13 26.05
N PHE A 5 -5.31 -1.95 25.22
CA PHE A 5 -5.25 -0.88 24.22
C PHE A 5 -5.25 -1.48 22.82
N THR A 6 -6.02 -0.89 21.92
CA THR A 6 -6.00 -1.18 20.50
C THR A 6 -4.76 -0.58 19.83
N ALA A 7 -4.36 -1.12 18.67
CA ALA A 7 -3.25 -0.57 17.89
C ALA A 7 -3.43 0.92 17.53
N HIS A 8 -4.69 1.35 17.32
CA HIS A 8 -5.00 2.75 17.06
C HIS A 8 -4.73 3.65 18.28
N GLU A 9 -5.07 3.19 19.48
CA GLU A 9 -4.78 3.89 20.73
C GLU A 9 -3.28 3.96 20.99
N VAL A 10 -2.54 2.88 20.74
CA VAL A 10 -1.08 2.87 20.85
C VAL A 10 -0.42 3.83 19.85
N GLU A 11 -0.91 3.89 18.60
CA GLU A 11 -0.42 4.85 17.61
C GLU A 11 -0.81 6.30 17.92
N ALA A 12 -1.97 6.53 18.53
CA ALA A 12 -2.35 7.85 19.04
C ALA A 12 -1.41 8.27 20.19
N MET A 13 -1.09 7.36 21.11
CA MET A 13 -0.12 7.57 22.18
C MET A 13 1.29 7.84 21.63
N ARG A 14 1.71 7.14 20.56
CA ARG A 14 3.00 7.41 19.88
C ARG A 14 3.05 8.79 19.25
N ARG A 15 1.96 9.21 18.60
CA ARG A 15 1.82 10.55 18.04
C ARG A 15 1.86 11.62 19.14
N ASP A 16 1.19 11.37 20.26
CA ASP A 16 1.19 12.28 21.39
C ASP A 16 2.57 12.38 22.06
N ALA A 17 3.29 11.25 22.22
CA ALA A 17 4.67 11.25 22.74
C ALA A 17 5.60 12.08 21.86
N ARG A 18 5.51 11.93 20.52
CA ARG A 18 6.29 12.71 19.57
C ARG A 18 5.96 14.21 19.64
N LYS A 19 4.68 14.55 19.79
CA LYS A 19 4.23 15.94 19.94
C LYS A 19 4.75 16.56 21.23
N ARG A 20 4.63 15.85 22.36
CA ARG A 20 5.13 16.28 23.68
C ARG A 20 6.65 16.43 23.71
N ALA A 21 7.39 15.50 23.11
CA ALA A 21 8.84 15.60 22.99
C ALA A 21 9.27 16.87 22.23
N ARG A 22 8.58 17.18 21.12
CA ARG A 22 8.83 18.40 20.32
C ARG A 22 8.46 19.68 21.05
N MET A 23 7.34 19.70 21.77
CA MET A 23 6.87 20.91 22.48
C MET A 23 7.67 21.22 23.75
N SER A 24 8.11 20.18 24.47
CA SER A 24 8.75 20.32 25.78
C SER A 24 10.28 20.22 25.72
N GLY A 25 10.86 20.00 24.53
CA GLY A 25 12.31 19.82 24.35
C GLY A 25 12.88 18.58 25.05
N MET A 26 12.03 17.62 25.43
CA MET A 26 12.45 16.45 26.20
C MET A 26 12.79 15.26 25.30
N ALA A 27 13.64 14.37 25.81
CA ALA A 27 13.95 13.10 25.16
C ALA A 27 12.67 12.28 24.90
N LEU A 28 12.54 11.74 23.69
CA LEU A 28 11.35 10.99 23.25
C LEU A 28 11.03 9.80 24.16
N ALA A 29 12.06 9.09 24.66
CA ALA A 29 11.88 8.00 25.61
C ALA A 29 11.19 8.44 26.91
N LYS A 30 11.52 9.64 27.41
CA LYS A 30 10.90 10.21 28.61
C LYS A 30 9.45 10.62 28.36
N ALA A 31 9.13 11.12 27.17
CA ALA A 31 7.76 11.42 26.77
C ALA A 31 6.90 10.15 26.69
N PHE A 32 7.47 9.05 26.20
CA PHE A 32 6.82 7.74 26.18
C PHE A 32 6.53 7.20 27.58
N ASP A 33 7.47 7.32 28.51
CA ASP A 33 7.28 6.87 29.89
C ASP A 33 6.25 7.74 30.64
N GLN A 34 6.17 9.04 30.34
CA GLN A 34 5.13 9.91 30.89
C GLN A 34 3.73 9.49 30.43
N ILE A 35 3.56 9.19 29.13
CA ILE A 35 2.29 8.67 28.63
C ILE A 35 1.97 7.33 29.28
N ALA A 36 2.96 6.44 29.42
CA ALA A 36 2.74 5.15 30.07
C ALA A 36 2.26 5.31 31.53
N ALA A 37 2.82 6.28 32.26
CA ALA A 37 2.43 6.59 33.63
C ALA A 37 0.98 7.09 33.74
N GLU A 38 0.48 7.87 32.77
CA GLU A 38 -0.93 8.31 32.70
C GLU A 38 -1.91 7.13 32.63
N TYR A 39 -1.46 6.02 32.06
CA TYR A 39 -2.23 4.78 31.96
C TYR A 39 -1.91 3.76 33.07
N GLY A 40 -1.13 4.14 34.08
CA GLY A 40 -0.81 3.30 35.23
C GLY A 40 0.35 2.33 35.03
N TYR A 41 1.17 2.51 33.98
CA TYR A 41 2.34 1.68 33.69
C TYR A 41 3.64 2.41 34.07
N ARG A 42 4.63 1.67 34.58
CA ARG A 42 5.92 2.25 35.02
C ARG A 42 6.78 2.79 33.87
N ASN A 43 6.64 2.20 32.68
CA ASN A 43 7.35 2.60 31.48
C ASN A 43 6.61 2.10 30.24
N TRP A 44 6.99 2.62 29.08
CA TRP A 44 6.36 2.31 27.80
C TRP A 44 6.46 0.83 27.42
N SER A 45 7.60 0.19 27.69
CA SER A 45 7.82 -1.23 27.40
C SER A 45 6.83 -2.13 28.15
N LEU A 46 6.49 -1.79 29.39
CA LEU A 46 5.49 -2.51 30.19
C LEU A 46 4.06 -2.23 29.74
N LEU A 47 3.77 -1.02 29.26
CA LEU A 47 2.48 -0.69 28.63
C LEU A 47 2.29 -1.53 27.36
N GLN A 48 3.30 -1.59 26.49
CA GLN A 48 3.24 -2.43 25.29
C GLN A 48 3.16 -3.92 25.62
N LYS A 49 3.92 -4.41 26.60
CA LYS A 49 3.94 -5.85 26.92
C LYS A 49 2.63 -6.34 27.55
N ASN A 50 1.99 -5.49 28.37
CA ASN A 50 0.83 -5.88 29.18
C ASN A 50 -0.50 -5.29 28.70
N GLY A 51 -0.47 -4.33 27.77
CA GLY A 51 -1.64 -3.66 27.21
C GLY A 51 -1.98 -4.07 25.78
N CYS A 52 -1.07 -4.75 25.06
CA CYS A 52 -1.27 -5.23 23.69
C CYS A 52 -1.90 -6.62 23.64
N LEU A 53 -2.92 -6.81 22.80
CA LEU A 53 -3.52 -8.12 22.55
C LEU A 53 -2.57 -8.98 21.69
N PRO A 54 -2.57 -10.32 21.82
CA PRO A 54 -1.87 -11.22 20.89
C PRO A 54 -2.31 -11.09 19.42
N SER A 55 -3.40 -10.34 19.13
CA SER A 55 -3.88 -10.00 17.79
C SER A 55 -3.14 -8.83 17.12
N ASP A 56 -2.10 -8.27 17.75
CA ASP A 56 -1.47 -7.01 17.33
C ASP A 56 -0.48 -7.12 16.15
N ARG A 57 -0.42 -8.27 15.46
CA ARG A 57 0.10 -8.27 14.09
C ARG A 57 -0.99 -7.69 13.19
N PRO A 58 -0.71 -6.63 12.40
CA PRO A 58 -1.69 -6.16 11.43
C PRO A 58 -2.16 -7.35 10.61
N GLN A 59 -3.46 -7.61 10.64
CA GLN A 59 -4.07 -8.72 9.91
C GLN A 59 -3.82 -8.48 8.42
N PRO A 60 -3.27 -9.45 7.68
CA PRO A 60 -3.05 -9.28 6.25
C PRO A 60 -4.36 -8.92 5.54
N TRP A 61 -4.32 -7.87 4.74
CA TRP A 61 -5.47 -7.45 3.94
C TRP A 61 -5.49 -8.22 2.63
N PHE A 62 -6.53 -9.01 2.41
CA PHE A 62 -6.65 -9.86 1.22
C PHE A 62 -7.63 -9.27 0.21
N PHE A 63 -7.37 -9.54 -1.07
CA PHE A 63 -8.31 -9.24 -2.14
C PHE A 63 -9.51 -10.20 -2.06
N ARG A 64 -10.74 -9.67 -2.11
CA ARG A 64 -11.98 -10.43 -1.84
C ARG A 64 -13.11 -10.19 -2.85
N ARG A 65 -12.82 -9.65 -4.03
CA ARG A 65 -13.90 -9.35 -4.99
C ARG A 65 -14.36 -10.59 -5.75
N SER A 66 -15.67 -10.67 -6.00
CA SER A 66 -16.24 -11.66 -6.90
C SER A 66 -15.91 -11.36 -8.37
N PRO A 67 -16.03 -12.35 -9.27
CA PRO A 67 -15.87 -12.11 -10.71
C PRO A 67 -16.79 -11.00 -11.24
N GLU A 68 -18.00 -10.86 -10.72
CA GLU A 68 -18.97 -9.84 -11.12
C GLU A 68 -18.52 -8.44 -10.68
N GLU A 69 -18.00 -8.31 -9.45
CA GLU A 69 -17.48 -7.04 -8.94
C GLU A 69 -16.25 -6.58 -9.73
N ILE A 70 -15.39 -7.52 -10.14
CA ILE A 70 -14.24 -7.24 -11.02
C ILE A 70 -14.74 -6.83 -12.40
N ALA A 71 -15.67 -7.57 -12.99
CA ALA A 71 -16.25 -7.22 -14.29
C ALA A 71 -16.89 -5.83 -14.26
N GLN A 72 -17.53 -5.47 -13.15
CA GLN A 72 -18.13 -4.15 -12.96
C GLN A 72 -17.07 -3.05 -12.85
N SER A 73 -15.95 -3.25 -12.13
CA SER A 73 -14.89 -2.23 -12.03
C SER A 73 -14.15 -2.01 -13.35
N MET A 74 -14.17 -3.00 -14.26
CA MET A 74 -13.59 -2.91 -15.60
C MET A 74 -14.44 -2.10 -16.59
N ARG A 75 -15.72 -1.86 -16.31
CA ARG A 75 -16.61 -1.06 -17.17
C ARG A 75 -16.28 0.42 -17.07
N VAL A 76 -16.58 1.15 -18.15
CA VAL A 76 -16.55 2.62 -18.15
C VAL A 76 -17.58 3.13 -17.15
N VAL A 77 -17.19 4.09 -16.32
CA VAL A 77 -18.13 4.71 -15.37
C VAL A 77 -19.25 5.45 -16.13
N PRO A 78 -20.48 5.47 -15.62
CA PRO A 78 -21.58 6.20 -16.25
C PRO A 78 -21.24 7.67 -16.46
N ASP A 79 -21.82 8.27 -17.50
CA ASP A 79 -21.69 9.71 -17.72
C ASP A 79 -22.26 10.50 -16.54
N PRO A 80 -21.68 11.68 -16.23
CA PRO A 80 -22.21 12.54 -15.18
C PRO A 80 -23.67 12.90 -15.43
N HIS A 81 -24.56 12.57 -14.48
CA HIS A 81 -25.99 12.84 -14.62
C HIS A 81 -26.34 14.34 -14.57
N SER A 82 -25.44 15.21 -14.10
CA SER A 82 -25.69 16.63 -13.92
C SER A 82 -24.74 17.49 -14.75
N ARG A 83 -25.27 18.52 -15.42
CA ARG A 83 -24.46 19.57 -16.08
C ARG A 83 -23.61 20.39 -15.11
N ALA A 84 -23.90 20.32 -13.81
CA ALA A 84 -23.08 20.97 -12.77
C ALA A 84 -21.83 20.15 -12.42
N GLU A 85 -21.80 18.86 -12.75
CA GLU A 85 -20.64 17.99 -12.53
C GLU A 85 -19.59 18.26 -13.61
N ARG A 86 -18.51 18.95 -13.23
CA ARG A 86 -17.43 19.34 -14.15
C ARG A 86 -16.36 18.26 -14.33
N ARG A 87 -16.40 17.20 -13.51
CA ARG A 87 -15.42 16.11 -13.59
C ARG A 87 -15.67 15.24 -14.81
N THR A 88 -14.59 14.90 -15.50
CA THR A 88 -14.60 13.91 -16.58
C THR A 88 -14.85 12.50 -16.03
N GLN A 89 -15.34 11.58 -16.86
CA GLN A 89 -15.47 10.15 -16.48
C GLN A 89 -14.14 9.57 -15.97
N SER A 90 -13.01 10.00 -16.52
CA SER A 90 -11.70 9.54 -16.07
C SER A 90 -11.38 10.02 -14.65
N GLN A 91 -11.70 11.28 -14.33
CA GLN A 91 -11.56 11.82 -12.97
C GLN A 91 -12.53 11.12 -12.00
N ILE A 92 -13.78 10.89 -12.40
CA ILE A 92 -14.76 10.16 -11.58
C ILE A 92 -14.25 8.74 -11.28
N ALA A 93 -13.75 8.03 -12.30
CA ALA A 93 -13.21 6.69 -12.14
C ALA A 93 -11.98 6.67 -11.21
N ARG A 94 -11.08 7.65 -11.35
CA ARG A 94 -9.92 7.82 -10.48
C ARG A 94 -10.31 8.09 -9.03
N ASP A 95 -11.19 9.05 -8.81
CA ASP A 95 -11.61 9.49 -7.48
C ASP A 95 -12.44 8.41 -6.75
N SER A 96 -12.97 7.43 -7.50
CA SER A 96 -13.69 6.27 -6.94
C SER A 96 -12.75 5.20 -6.35
N VAL A 97 -11.44 5.29 -6.60
CA VAL A 97 -10.47 4.31 -6.09
C VAL A 97 -10.20 4.55 -4.61
N GLN A 98 -10.37 3.51 -3.79
CA GLN A 98 -10.06 3.56 -2.37
C GLN A 98 -8.55 3.49 -2.12
N ALA A 99 -8.03 4.29 -1.17
CA ALA A 99 -6.66 4.12 -0.67
C ALA A 99 -6.52 2.83 0.16
N LEU A 100 -5.44 2.07 -0.07
CA LEU A 100 -5.14 0.79 0.58
C LEU A 100 -3.77 0.74 1.27
N ASP A 101 -2.96 1.77 1.13
CA ASP A 101 -1.60 1.88 1.71
C ASP A 101 -1.59 1.64 3.23
N ALA A 102 -2.57 2.17 3.95
CA ALA A 102 -2.73 1.96 5.40
C ALA A 102 -3.31 0.58 5.78
N LYS A 103 -3.78 -0.21 4.81
CA LYS A 103 -4.40 -1.53 5.07
C LYS A 103 -3.41 -2.68 4.98
N PHE A 104 -2.30 -2.51 4.25
CA PHE A 104 -1.32 -3.58 4.08
C PHE A 104 -0.54 -3.82 5.38
N ALA A 105 -0.50 -5.08 5.79
CA ALA A 105 0.24 -5.49 6.98
C ALA A 105 1.75 -5.52 6.77
N SER A 106 2.18 -5.77 5.52
CA SER A 106 3.58 -5.87 5.11
C SER A 106 3.72 -5.70 3.59
N ALA A 107 4.94 -5.51 3.10
CA ALA A 107 5.25 -5.53 1.67
C ALA A 107 4.84 -6.86 1.03
N ALA A 108 5.07 -7.99 1.71
CA ALA A 108 4.63 -9.31 1.27
C ALA A 108 3.10 -9.38 1.10
N ASN A 109 2.35 -8.86 2.08
CA ASN A 109 0.89 -8.82 1.99
C ASN A 109 0.41 -7.92 0.84
N ALA A 110 1.07 -6.79 0.59
CA ALA A 110 0.76 -5.91 -0.53
C ALA A 110 1.03 -6.57 -1.89
N VAL A 111 2.08 -7.40 -1.99
CA VAL A 111 2.36 -8.21 -3.19
C VAL A 111 1.37 -9.35 -3.35
N ASP A 112 1.02 -10.06 -2.28
CA ASP A 112 0.00 -11.12 -2.30
C ASP A 112 -1.36 -10.57 -2.76
N PHE A 113 -1.74 -9.38 -2.28
CA PHE A 113 -2.91 -8.65 -2.75
C PHE A 113 -2.82 -8.34 -4.25
N ALA A 114 -1.68 -7.82 -4.71
CA ALA A 114 -1.47 -7.47 -6.11
C ALA A 114 -1.55 -8.69 -7.04
N ILE A 115 -0.98 -9.84 -6.63
CA ILE A 115 -1.07 -11.11 -7.34
C ILE A 115 -2.55 -11.52 -7.49
N ALA A 116 -3.27 -11.61 -6.38
CA ALA A 116 -4.68 -12.01 -6.38
C ALA A 116 -5.57 -11.06 -7.20
N TYR A 117 -5.32 -9.75 -7.13
CA TYR A 117 -6.02 -8.75 -7.94
C TYR A 117 -5.78 -8.97 -9.44
N VAL A 118 -4.52 -9.15 -9.86
CA VAL A 118 -4.17 -9.34 -11.27
C VAL A 118 -4.70 -10.67 -11.80
N GLU A 119 -4.65 -11.74 -11.00
CA GLU A 119 -5.28 -13.02 -11.32
C GLU A 119 -6.79 -12.87 -11.53
N GLY A 120 -7.47 -12.13 -10.66
CA GLY A 120 -8.90 -11.85 -10.78
C GLY A 120 -9.25 -11.08 -12.06
N ILE A 121 -8.48 -10.04 -12.41
CA ILE A 121 -8.66 -9.29 -13.66
C ILE A 121 -8.37 -10.18 -14.88
N LEU A 122 -7.32 -11.00 -14.84
CA LEU A 122 -6.99 -11.95 -15.91
C LEU A 122 -8.05 -13.05 -16.04
N GLY A 123 -8.76 -13.39 -14.97
CA GLY A 123 -9.87 -14.35 -15.00
C GLY A 123 -11.08 -13.86 -15.81
N GLN A 124 -11.22 -12.56 -16.05
CA GLN A 124 -12.32 -12.00 -16.83
C GLN A 124 -12.17 -12.34 -18.32
N PRO A 125 -13.22 -12.77 -19.04
CA PRO A 125 -13.12 -13.13 -20.45
C PRO A 125 -12.61 -11.98 -21.34
N ARG A 126 -13.12 -10.76 -21.11
CA ARG A 126 -12.74 -9.56 -21.87
C ARG A 126 -11.78 -8.70 -21.07
N PHE A 127 -10.49 -8.79 -21.39
CA PHE A 127 -9.47 -7.92 -20.82
C PHE A 127 -9.35 -6.65 -21.67
N GLN A 128 -10.07 -5.60 -21.27
CA GLN A 128 -9.95 -4.27 -21.86
C GLN A 128 -10.17 -3.22 -20.78
N LEU A 129 -9.19 -2.35 -20.58
CA LEU A 129 -9.25 -1.31 -19.56
C LEU A 129 -9.17 0.06 -20.23
N SER A 130 -10.15 0.90 -19.91
CA SER A 130 -10.21 2.29 -20.35
C SER A 130 -9.70 3.18 -19.23
N THR A 131 -9.12 4.34 -19.55
CA THR A 131 -8.83 5.38 -18.56
C THR A 131 -10.08 5.88 -17.82
N LYS A 132 -11.27 5.50 -18.30
CA LYS A 132 -12.59 5.78 -17.72
C LYS A 132 -13.17 4.63 -16.88
N SER A 133 -12.44 3.52 -16.70
CA SER A 133 -12.85 2.43 -15.80
C SER A 133 -12.13 2.52 -14.46
N VAL A 134 -12.78 2.05 -13.40
CA VAL A 134 -12.21 2.07 -12.04
C VAL A 134 -10.99 1.15 -11.97
N ALA A 135 -11.09 -0.04 -12.57
CA ALA A 135 -10.01 -1.03 -12.61
C ALA A 135 -8.71 -0.50 -13.23
N TYR A 136 -8.78 0.42 -14.19
CA TYR A 136 -7.59 1.07 -14.74
C TYR A 136 -6.84 1.85 -13.66
N TRP A 137 -7.55 2.63 -12.85
CA TRP A 137 -6.95 3.43 -11.78
C TRP A 137 -6.55 2.60 -10.57
N GLU A 138 -7.31 1.55 -10.24
CA GLU A 138 -6.93 0.54 -9.26
C GLU A 138 -5.58 -0.08 -9.61
N MET A 139 -5.37 -0.46 -10.88
CA MET A 139 -4.07 -0.98 -11.32
C MET A 139 -2.93 0.04 -11.16
N ARG A 140 -3.21 1.33 -11.33
CA ARG A 140 -2.18 2.38 -11.18
C ARG A 140 -1.85 2.70 -9.72
N HIS A 141 -2.83 2.59 -8.82
CA HIS A 141 -2.69 2.96 -7.41
C HIS A 141 -2.33 1.77 -6.51
N TRP A 142 -2.95 0.61 -6.73
CA TRP A 142 -2.84 -0.55 -5.84
C TRP A 142 -1.70 -1.48 -6.18
N LEU A 143 -1.24 -1.50 -7.43
CA LEU A 143 -0.20 -2.41 -7.87
C LEU A 143 1.18 -1.77 -7.76
N PRO A 144 2.22 -2.53 -7.38
CA PRO A 144 3.57 -2.01 -7.32
C PRO A 144 4.10 -1.76 -8.74
N TYR A 145 4.51 -0.52 -8.98
CA TYR A 145 5.30 -0.14 -10.13
C TYR A 145 6.76 -0.54 -9.98
N GLY A 146 7.30 -0.41 -8.76
CA GLY A 146 8.67 -0.78 -8.44
C GLY A 146 8.98 -0.69 -6.97
N ALA A 147 10.25 -0.94 -6.66
CA ALA A 147 10.83 -0.71 -5.35
C ALA A 147 11.88 0.41 -5.42
N ILE A 148 11.70 1.49 -4.64
CA ILE A 148 12.65 2.62 -4.60
C ILE A 148 13.49 2.52 -3.32
N GLY A 149 14.78 2.81 -3.42
CA GLY A 149 15.68 2.83 -2.26
C GLY A 149 15.28 3.90 -1.24
N VAL A 150 15.21 3.50 0.02
CA VAL A 150 15.00 4.39 1.18
C VAL A 150 16.34 4.62 1.88
N ASN A 151 17.03 3.54 2.26
CA ASN A 151 18.36 3.59 2.86
C ASN A 151 19.09 2.25 2.69
N GLY A 152 20.33 2.28 2.20
CA GLY A 152 21.16 1.08 2.03
C GLY A 152 20.47 0.03 1.16
N THR A 153 20.16 -1.13 1.74
CA THR A 153 19.47 -2.25 1.08
C THR A 153 17.94 -2.21 1.25
N THR A 154 17.42 -1.25 2.01
CA THR A 154 15.98 -1.09 2.24
C THR A 154 15.35 -0.30 1.12
N HIS A 155 14.32 -0.90 0.53
CA HIS A 155 13.50 -0.27 -0.50
C HIS A 155 12.04 -0.19 -0.02
N ILE A 156 11.22 0.62 -0.68
CA ILE A 156 9.77 0.72 -0.46
C ILE A 156 9.02 0.36 -1.74
N LEU A 157 7.93 -0.41 -1.62
CA LEU A 157 7.00 -0.64 -2.74
C LEU A 157 6.24 0.64 -3.07
N VAL A 158 6.34 1.07 -4.32
CA VAL A 158 5.63 2.24 -4.83
C VAL A 158 4.70 1.88 -5.97
N ASN A 159 3.63 2.63 -6.13
CA ASN A 159 2.72 2.56 -7.27
C ASN A 159 3.21 3.42 -8.45
N ARG A 160 2.45 3.48 -9.55
CA ARG A 160 2.88 4.20 -10.77
C ARG A 160 3.06 5.72 -10.55
N GLY A 161 2.44 6.28 -9.52
CA GLY A 161 2.61 7.68 -9.12
C GLY A 161 3.83 7.93 -8.22
N TYR A 162 4.70 6.92 -8.03
CA TYR A 162 5.82 6.97 -7.08
C TYR A 162 5.36 7.26 -5.64
N LYS A 163 4.15 6.80 -5.28
CA LYS A 163 3.60 6.87 -3.94
C LYS A 163 3.63 5.49 -3.29
N PRO A 164 3.61 5.37 -1.95
CA PRO A 164 3.45 4.10 -1.27
C PRO A 164 2.35 3.26 -1.92
N GLN A 165 2.64 1.97 -2.17
CA GLN A 165 1.70 1.08 -2.83
C GLN A 165 0.32 1.13 -2.15
N GLY A 166 -0.73 1.32 -2.93
CA GLY A 166 -2.10 1.48 -2.43
C GLY A 166 -2.54 2.92 -2.22
N SER A 167 -1.64 3.89 -2.23
CA SER A 167 -1.98 5.29 -1.98
C SER A 167 -2.62 5.96 -3.21
N THR A 168 -3.64 6.79 -2.97
CA THR A 168 -4.29 7.63 -3.99
C THR A 168 -3.90 9.11 -3.86
N SER A 169 -3.12 9.47 -2.84
CA SER A 169 -2.68 10.84 -2.59
C SER A 169 -1.68 11.30 -3.65
N GLU A 170 -1.84 12.52 -4.16
CA GLU A 170 -0.86 13.17 -5.04
C GLU A 170 0.22 13.91 -4.25
N SER A 171 -0.02 14.15 -2.96
CA SER A 171 0.86 14.91 -2.07
C SER A 171 2.22 14.26 -1.92
N TYR A 172 3.25 15.07 -1.67
CA TYR A 172 4.55 14.56 -1.25
C TYR A 172 4.41 13.72 0.02
N VAL A 173 5.22 12.67 0.12
CA VAL A 173 5.20 11.70 1.22
C VAL A 173 6.63 11.29 1.54
N GLU A 174 6.92 11.17 2.82
CA GLU A 174 8.18 10.63 3.34
C GLU A 174 8.04 9.11 3.39
N TYR A 175 8.91 8.38 2.68
CA TYR A 175 8.82 6.91 2.61
C TYR A 175 9.09 6.23 3.96
N GLU A 176 9.73 6.94 4.88
CA GLU A 176 9.98 6.58 6.26
C GLU A 176 8.72 6.44 7.11
N GLU A 177 7.62 7.03 6.66
CA GLU A 177 6.32 6.90 7.32
C GLU A 177 5.59 5.59 6.98
N PHE A 178 6.14 4.78 6.06
CA PHE A 178 5.53 3.54 5.56
C PHE A 178 6.43 2.30 5.75
N PRO A 179 6.94 2.03 6.97
CA PRO A 179 7.85 0.91 7.20
C PRO A 179 7.22 -0.46 6.92
N GLN A 180 5.89 -0.57 6.97
CA GLN A 180 5.18 -1.78 6.59
C GLN A 180 5.33 -2.12 5.11
N LEU A 181 5.61 -1.14 4.24
CA LEU A 181 5.84 -1.38 2.80
C LEU A 181 7.31 -1.50 2.44
N TRP A 182 8.19 -1.52 3.44
CA TRP A 182 9.61 -1.73 3.23
C TRP A 182 9.91 -3.19 2.92
N LEU A 183 10.87 -3.39 2.04
CA LEU A 183 11.44 -4.69 1.73
C LEU A 183 12.97 -4.59 1.68
N PRO A 184 13.68 -5.57 2.25
CA PRO A 184 15.10 -5.71 2.03
C PRO A 184 15.31 -6.27 0.61
N LEU A 185 16.09 -5.58 -0.20
CA LEU A 185 16.59 -6.11 -1.47
C LEU A 185 18.10 -6.22 -1.40
N LYS A 186 18.62 -7.43 -1.69
CA LYS A 186 20.06 -7.63 -1.86
C LYS A 186 20.49 -6.96 -3.16
N VAL A 187 21.76 -6.59 -3.23
CA VAL A 187 22.37 -6.07 -4.46
C VAL A 187 22.11 -7.09 -5.58
N ASP A 188 21.61 -6.59 -6.71
CA ASP A 188 21.25 -7.33 -7.94
C ASP A 188 20.12 -8.37 -7.88
N SER A 189 19.54 -8.68 -6.71
CA SER A 189 18.41 -9.63 -6.63
C SER A 189 17.14 -9.13 -7.31
N TRP A 190 17.05 -7.82 -7.54
CA TRP A 190 15.91 -7.19 -8.21
C TRP A 190 15.81 -7.53 -9.70
N GLN A 191 16.90 -7.94 -10.34
CA GLN A 191 16.91 -8.34 -11.76
C GLN A 191 16.03 -9.57 -12.02
N LEU A 192 15.78 -10.40 -11.00
CA LEU A 192 14.94 -11.58 -11.10
C LEU A 192 13.48 -11.22 -11.39
N PHE A 193 12.97 -10.12 -10.83
CA PHE A 193 11.57 -9.71 -10.96
C PHE A 193 11.36 -8.46 -11.80
N ALA A 194 12.40 -7.68 -12.09
CA ALA A 194 12.24 -6.43 -12.80
C ALA A 194 11.87 -6.63 -14.29
N HIS A 195 11.35 -5.57 -14.90
CA HIS A 195 11.16 -5.53 -16.34
C HIS A 195 12.52 -5.69 -17.03
N PRO A 196 12.65 -6.48 -18.12
CA PRO A 196 13.95 -6.78 -18.74
C PRO A 196 14.78 -5.57 -19.16
N THR A 197 14.11 -4.45 -19.46
CA THR A 197 14.75 -3.19 -19.88
C THR A 197 14.85 -2.16 -18.75
N ALA A 198 14.53 -2.53 -17.51
CA ALA A 198 14.58 -1.61 -16.38
C ALA A 198 16.03 -1.42 -15.90
N SER A 199 16.38 -0.18 -15.62
CA SER A 199 17.64 0.20 -14.96
C SER A 199 17.56 0.18 -13.42
N GLN A 200 16.38 -0.10 -12.88
CA GLN A 200 16.02 -0.05 -11.47
C GLN A 200 14.97 -1.14 -11.17
N PRO A 201 14.56 -1.36 -9.90
CA PRO A 201 13.62 -2.41 -9.50
C PRO A 201 12.16 -2.20 -9.96
N PHE A 202 11.94 -1.74 -11.20
CA PHE A 202 10.63 -1.52 -11.77
C PHE A 202 10.08 -2.81 -12.38
N LEU A 203 8.84 -3.15 -12.04
CA LEU A 203 8.15 -4.33 -12.54
C LEU A 203 7.58 -4.12 -13.95
N PHE A 204 7.39 -2.88 -14.41
CA PHE A 204 6.95 -2.57 -15.77
C PHE A 204 7.42 -1.18 -16.20
N ASN A 205 7.19 -0.84 -17.47
CA ASN A 205 7.44 0.49 -18.03
C ASN A 205 6.20 1.00 -18.77
N ASP A 206 6.23 2.26 -19.24
CA ASP A 206 5.10 2.91 -19.89
C ASP A 206 4.76 2.36 -21.28
N GLY A 207 5.71 1.67 -21.94
CA GLY A 207 5.47 0.99 -23.21
C GLY A 207 4.75 -0.36 -23.04
N CYS A 208 4.96 -1.02 -21.90
CA CYS A 208 4.40 -2.34 -21.59
C CYS A 208 3.65 -2.36 -20.24
N PRO A 209 2.69 -1.45 -19.98
CA PRO A 209 2.00 -1.42 -18.71
C PRO A 209 1.03 -2.61 -18.58
N PRO A 210 0.75 -3.07 -17.35
CA PRO A 210 -0.09 -4.25 -17.14
C PRO A 210 -1.53 -4.04 -17.58
N TRP A 211 -2.06 -2.82 -17.53
CA TRP A 211 -3.40 -2.51 -18.06
C TRP A 211 -3.46 -2.40 -19.60
N GLY A 212 -2.32 -2.39 -20.29
CA GLY A 212 -2.26 -2.17 -21.74
C GLY A 212 -2.71 -3.38 -22.56
N SER A 213 -2.50 -4.60 -22.05
CA SER A 213 -2.98 -5.84 -22.69
C SER A 213 -2.96 -7.02 -21.73
N ARG A 214 -3.73 -8.06 -22.03
CA ARG A 214 -3.70 -9.34 -21.30
C ARG A 214 -2.28 -9.94 -21.26
N LYS A 215 -1.52 -9.83 -22.35
CA LYS A 215 -0.14 -10.31 -22.44
C LYS A 215 0.76 -9.57 -21.43
N ASN A 216 0.64 -8.24 -21.37
CA ASN A 216 1.44 -7.44 -20.44
C ASN A 216 1.05 -7.70 -18.99
N ALA A 217 -0.25 -7.84 -18.69
CA ALA A 217 -0.74 -8.23 -17.37
C ALA A 217 -0.20 -9.60 -16.94
N GLY A 218 -0.18 -10.59 -17.84
CA GLY A 218 0.38 -11.92 -17.56
C GLY A 218 1.88 -11.87 -17.29
N ALA A 219 2.66 -11.14 -18.10
CA ALA A 219 4.09 -10.96 -17.86
C ALA A 219 4.37 -10.23 -16.54
N TYR A 220 3.53 -9.25 -16.20
CA TYR A 220 3.60 -8.53 -14.93
C TYR A 220 3.25 -9.44 -13.73
N LEU A 221 2.26 -10.33 -13.87
CA LEU A 221 1.91 -11.31 -12.84
C LEU A 221 3.08 -12.23 -12.50
N GLU A 222 3.81 -12.72 -13.52
CA GLU A 222 4.98 -13.57 -13.27
C GLU A 222 6.10 -12.82 -12.54
N ARG A 223 6.31 -11.54 -12.86
CA ARG A 223 7.22 -10.66 -12.11
C ARG A 223 6.78 -10.44 -10.66
N LEU A 224 5.48 -10.26 -10.41
CA LEU A 224 4.95 -10.17 -9.05
C LEU A 224 5.21 -11.45 -8.25
N LYS A 225 5.00 -12.62 -8.86
CA LYS A 225 5.29 -13.92 -8.23
C LYS A 225 6.78 -14.06 -7.93
N GLU A 226 7.65 -13.59 -8.81
CA GLU A 226 9.09 -13.61 -8.56
C GLU A 226 9.49 -12.63 -7.45
N LEU A 227 8.95 -11.41 -7.44
CA LEU A 227 9.12 -10.47 -6.34
C LEU A 227 8.68 -11.09 -5.01
N ARG A 228 7.55 -11.80 -5.00
CA ARG A 228 7.03 -12.44 -3.79
C ARG A 228 7.99 -13.48 -3.20
N LYS A 229 8.76 -14.20 -4.02
CA LYS A 229 9.77 -15.16 -3.55
C LYS A 229 10.98 -14.49 -2.88
N GLN A 230 11.18 -13.20 -3.15
CA GLN A 230 12.25 -12.41 -2.54
C GLN A 230 11.85 -11.80 -1.17
N LEU A 231 10.58 -11.97 -0.74
CA LEU A 231 9.98 -11.40 0.48
C LEU A 231 9.70 -12.46 1.55
#